data_AF-A0A934P508-F1
#
_entry.id   AF-A0A934P508-F1
#
_cell.length_a   1.000
_cell.length_b   1.000
_cell.length_c   1.000
_cell.angle_alpha   90.00
_cell.angle_beta   90.00
_cell.angle_gamma   90.00
#
_symmetry.space_group_name_H-M   'P 1'
#
loop_
_entity.id
_entity.type
_entity.pdbx_description
1 polymer ?
#
loop_
_entity_poly.entity_id
_entity_poly.type
_entity_poly.pdbx_seq_one_letter_code
_entity_poly.pdbx_strand_id
1 'polypeptide(L)' 'MSDWKYLDVIVPVDLSADDQQAWIRTKVVQHCVENGEWPVRIVAKSSVSIPDSPDHQEWRAAYQTGERGHGIL' A
#
# COMPACT_ATOMS: atom_id res chain seq x y z
N MET A 1 12.69 6.68 16.39
CA MET A 1 12.85 6.86 14.94
C MET A 1 11.68 6.15 14.28
N SER A 2 10.92 6.85 13.44
CA SER A 2 9.80 6.26 12.71
C SER A 2 10.35 5.45 11.54
N ASP A 3 10.36 4.12 11.64
CA ASP A 3 10.81 3.22 10.57
C ASP A 3 9.73 3.17 9.49
N TRP A 4 9.88 4.01 8.47
CA TRP A 4 8.99 4.02 7.31
C TRP A 4 9.53 3.06 6.26
N LYS A 5 8.69 2.11 5.87
CA LYS A 5 8.92 1.15 4.79
C LYS A 5 8.10 1.54 3.57
N TYR A 6 8.51 1.05 2.41
CA TYR A 6 7.86 1.38 1.14
C TYR A 6 7.52 0.11 0.39
N LEU A 7 6.33 0.09 -0.23
CA LEU A 7 5.86 -0.98 -1.11
C LEU A 7 5.30 -0.35 -2.38
N ASP A 8 5.81 -0.79 -3.52
CA ASP A 8 5.25 -0.44 -4.83
C ASP A 8 4.09 -1.40 -5.14
N VAL A 9 2.94 -0.82 -5.46
CA VAL A 9 1.67 -1.54 -5.67
C VAL A 9 1.12 -1.18 -7.03
N ILE A 10 0.83 -2.19 -7.84
CA ILE A 10 0.12 -1.97 -9.11
C ILE A 10 -1.38 -1.89 -8.84
N VAL A 11 -1.98 -0.77 -9.24
CA VAL A 11 -3.39 -0.44 -9.01
C VAL A 11 -4.08 -0.24 -10.36
N PRO A 12 -5.24 -0.88 -10.59
CA PRO A 12 -6.05 -0.61 -11.77
C PRO A 12 -6.53 0.85 -11.81
N VAL A 13 -6.48 1.49 -12.97
CA VAL A 13 -6.88 2.90 -13.12
C VAL A 13 -8.39 3.11 -13.11
N ASP A 14 -9.17 2.06 -13.42
CA ASP A 14 -10.64 2.08 -13.44
C ASP A 14 -11.27 2.17 -12.03
N LEU A 15 -10.47 2.01 -10.98
CA LEU A 15 -10.93 2.12 -9.61
C LEU A 15 -11.14 3.59 -9.20
N SER A 16 -12.16 3.84 -8.38
CA SER A 16 -12.35 5.15 -7.74
C SER A 16 -11.18 5.45 -6.80
N ALA A 17 -10.94 6.73 -6.46
CA ALA A 17 -9.84 7.10 -5.57
C ALA A 17 -9.91 6.37 -4.21
N ASP A 18 -11.12 6.18 -3.65
CA ASP A 18 -11.34 5.41 -2.42
C ASP A 18 -11.02 3.91 -2.61
N ASP A 19 -11.44 3.32 -3.73
CA ASP A 19 -11.13 1.91 -4.04
C ASP A 19 -9.65 1.68 -4.30
N GLN A 20 -8.96 2.64 -4.94
CA GLN A 20 -7.51 2.61 -5.12
C GLN A 20 -6.79 2.61 -3.77
N GLN A 21 -7.23 3.46 -2.83
CA GLN A 21 -6.68 3.48 -1.46
C GLN A 21 -6.95 2.16 -0.72
N ALA A 22 -8.16 1.60 -0.85
CA ALA A 22 -8.51 0.30 -0.25
C ALA A 22 -7.67 -0.84 -0.84
N TRP A 23 -7.46 -0.85 -2.16
CA TRP A 23 -6.61 -1.80 -2.86
C TRP A 23 -5.17 -1.75 -2.34
N ILE A 24 -4.59 -0.54 -2.29
CA ILE A 24 -3.22 -0.34 -1.79
C ILE A 24 -3.08 -0.81 -0.35
N ARG A 25 -4.02 -0.44 0.53
CA ARG A 25 -4.03 -0.91 1.93
C ARG A 25 -4.06 -2.42 2.01
N THR A 26 -4.90 -3.06 1.20
CA THR A 26 -5.01 -4.52 1.17
C THR A 26 -3.67 -5.17 0.78
N LYS A 27 -3.01 -4.64 -0.24
CA LYS A 27 -1.70 -5.15 -0.70
C LYS A 27 -0.59 -4.95 0.34
N VAL A 28 -0.57 -3.80 1.01
CA VAL A 28 0.39 -3.56 2.11
C VAL A 28 0.12 -4.50 3.29
N VAL A 29 -1.14 -4.73 3.65
CA VAL A 29 -1.49 -5.68 4.73
C VAL A 29 -1.07 -7.09 4.37
N GLN A 30 -1.38 -7.56 3.16
CA GLN A 30 -0.95 -8.88 2.67
C GLN A 30 0.57 -9.02 2.75
N HIS A 31 1.31 -8.05 2.22
CA HIS A 31 2.77 -8.05 2.27
C HIS A 31 3.31 -8.11 3.70
N CYS A 32 2.75 -7.33 4.62
CA CYS A 32 3.16 -7.35 6.02
C CYS A 32 2.89 -8.72 6.66
N VAL A 33 1.69 -9.29 6.45
CA VAL A 33 1.31 -10.61 6.96
C VAL A 33 2.29 -11.69 6.49
N GLU A 34 2.64 -11.69 5.21
CA GLU A 34 3.59 -12.63 4.59
C GLU A 34 5.00 -12.52 5.20
N ASN A 35 5.40 -11.32 5.62
CA ASN A 35 6.68 -11.05 6.28
C ASN A 35 6.62 -11.18 7.81
N GLY A 36 5.47 -11.58 8.38
CA GLY A 36 5.29 -11.68 9.84
C GLY A 36 5.23 -10.33 10.56
N GLU A 37 4.98 -9.24 9.82
CA GLU A 37 4.87 -7.87 10.33
C GLU A 37 3.42 -7.39 10.39
N TRP A 38 3.12 -6.39 11.23
CA TRP A 38 1.78 -5.82 11.33
C TRP A 38 1.77 -4.33 10.98
N PRO A 39 1.03 -3.89 9.94
CA PRO A 39 1.02 -2.48 9.56
C PRO A 39 0.19 -1.67 10.57
N VAL A 40 0.77 -0.59 11.09
CA VAL A 40 0.13 0.35 12.03
C VAL A 40 -0.11 1.73 11.42
N ARG A 41 0.47 1.99 10.24
CA ARG A 41 0.15 3.16 9.43
C ARG A 41 0.39 2.86 7.96
N ILE A 42 -0.51 3.31 7.08
CA ILE A 42 -0.37 3.18 5.62
C ILE A 42 -0.74 4.52 4.99
N VAL A 43 0.14 5.05 4.15
CA VAL A 43 -0.05 6.29 3.39
C VAL A 43 0.36 6.04 1.95
N ALA A 44 -0.57 6.19 1.01
CA ALA A 44 -0.27 6.14 -0.43
C ALA A 44 -0.16 7.56 -0.96
N LYS A 45 0.96 7.92 -1.59
CA LYS A 45 1.25 9.34 -1.90
C LYS A 45 1.65 9.64 -3.34
N SER A 46 1.93 8.65 -4.17
CA SER A 46 2.34 8.90 -5.56
C SER A 46 1.93 7.76 -6.46
N SER A 47 1.32 8.11 -7.60
CA SER A 47 1.13 7.23 -8.74
C SER A 47 2.04 7.63 -9.90
N VAL A 48 2.58 6.64 -10.59
CA VAL A 48 3.22 6.79 -11.89
C VAL A 48 2.48 5.89 -12.87
N SER A 49 2.05 6.44 -14.01
CA SER A 49 1.45 5.63 -15.07
C SER A 49 2.48 4.67 -15.65
N ILE A 50 2.11 3.41 -15.83
CA ILE A 50 2.98 2.39 -16.43
C ILE A 50 2.88 2.53 -17.95
N PRO A 51 3.96 2.85 -18.67
CA PRO A 51 3.91 3.10 -20.12
C PRO A 51 3.33 1.92 -20.93
N ASP A 52 3.64 0.69 -20.52
CA ASP A 52 3.24 -0.54 -21.19
C ASP A 52 1.94 -1.16 -20.63
N SER A 53 1.23 -0.46 -19.72
CA SER A 53 -0.03 -0.95 -19.12
C SER A 53 -0.94 0.23 -18.80
N PRO A 54 -1.65 0.77 -19.81
CA PRO A 54 -2.48 1.96 -19.65
C PRO A 54 -3.60 1.79 -18.63
N ASP A 55 -4.05 0.54 -18.41
CA ASP A 55 -5.08 0.19 -17.43
C ASP A 55 -4.54 0.11 -15.99
N HIS A 56 -3.25 0.35 -15.78
CA HIS A 56 -2.59 0.23 -14.48
C HIS A 56 -1.71 1.45 -14.15
N GLN A 57 -1.65 1.76 -12.86
CA GLN A 57 -0.75 2.74 -12.27
C GLN A 57 0.09 2.08 -11.19
N GLU A 58 1.37 2.41 -11.14
CA GLU A 58 2.24 2.04 -10.03
C GLU A 58 2.07 3.07 -8.92
N TRP A 59 1.70 2.61 -7.73
CA TRP A 59 1.55 3.44 -6.54
C TRP A 59 2.59 3.08 -5.50
N ARG A 60 3.29 4.09 -4.96
CA ARG A 60 4.19 3.88 -3.83
C ARG A 60 3.46 4.11 -2.51
N ALA A 61 3.30 3.02 -1.77
CA ALA A 61 2.73 3.03 -0.42
C ALA A 61 3.86 3.14 0.61
N ALA A 62 3.78 4.11 1.50
CA ALA A 62 4.62 4.20 2.69
C ALA A 62 3.87 3.59 3.88
N TYR A 63 4.49 2.68 4.60
CA TYR A 63 3.87 2.03 5.76
C TYR A 63 4.82 1.93 6.94
N GLN A 64 4.24 1.78 8.13
CA GLN A 64 4.98 1.53 9.36
C GLN A 64 4.49 0.21 9.95
N THR A 65 5.41 -0.57 10.48
CA THR A 65 5.07 -1.82 11.17
C THR A 65 5.20 -1.65 12.68
N GLY A 66 4.43 -2.44 13.41
CA GLY A 66 4.42 -2.43 14.88
C GLY A 66 4.09 -3.81 15.43
N GLU A 67 4.03 -3.90 16.75
CA GLU A 67 3.72 -5.15 17.44
C GLU A 67 2.30 -5.64 17.10
N ARG A 68 2.17 -6.96 17.00
CA ARG A 68 0.92 -7.66 16.69
C ARG A 68 -0.12 -7.36 17.79
N GLY A 69 -1.03 -6.43 17.51
CA GLY A 69 -2.03 -5.93 18.47
C GLY A 69 -2.29 -4.42 18.40
N HIS A 70 -1.39 -3.65 17.77
CA HIS A 70 -1.56 -2.21 17.51
C HIS A 70 -2.20 -1.89 16.14
N GLY A 71 -2.86 -2.87 15.52
CA GLY A 71 -3.37 -2.77 14.15
C GLY A 71 -4.41 -1.66 13.97
N ILE A 72 -4.30 -0.95 12.85
CA ILE A 72 -5.23 0.10 12.42
C ILE A 72 -6.62 -0.51 12.19
N LEU A 73 -7.63 0.02 12.89
CA LEU A 73 -9.03 -0.03 12.49
C LEU A 73 -9.32 1.13 11.54
#